data_AF-A0A7W0N9J5-F1
#
_entry.id   AF-A0A7W0N9J5-F1
#
_cell.length_a   1.000
_cell.length_b   1.000
_cell.length_c   1.000
_cell.angle_alpha   90.00
_cell.angle_beta   90.00
_cell.angle_gamma   90.00
#
_symmetry.space_group_name_H-M   'P 1'
#
loop_
_entity.id
_entity.type
_entity.pdbx_description
1 polymer ?
#
loop_
_entity_poly.entity_id
_entity_poly.type
_entity_poly.pdbx_seq_one_letter_code
_entity_poly.pdbx_strand_id
1 'polypeptide(L)'
;MIGRMKRHLIDPMVIMFGVLIVVGGLIVIVGESLLTLFDPELAQENVGRLELWFALGLALFIILFGGFLATRPQGSLGPLDREVVIGHRPFFDPPLPPVDAAARNGPAGTVADLAEGYVLYARNGALARVIGLVPGAEEFGRRFSGFIYAQGLHGASDELWIPLEAVMAVYPQSRSAFLAVKGDETEHFGWNRPPASMRRTGQPDPLL
;
A
#
# COMPACT_ATOMS: atom_id res chain seq x y z
N MET A 1 -0.65 -27.95 16.99
CA MET A 1 -0.72 -26.73 17.84
C MET A 1 0.68 -26.25 18.27
N ILE A 2 1.51 -27.13 18.83
CA ILE A 2 2.87 -26.80 19.34
C ILE A 2 3.81 -26.18 18.27
N GLY A 3 3.80 -26.69 17.03
CA GLY A 3 4.67 -26.16 15.97
C GLY A 3 4.34 -24.74 15.48
N ARG A 4 3.06 -24.32 15.59
CA ARG A 4 2.61 -22.99 15.17
C ARG A 4 2.95 -21.93 16.23
N MET A 5 2.86 -22.30 17.51
CA MET A 5 3.25 -21.46 18.64
C MET A 5 4.78 -21.23 18.69
N LYS A 6 5.57 -22.27 18.38
CA LYS A 6 7.03 -22.15 18.30
C LYS A 6 7.49 -21.16 17.21
N ARG A 7 6.94 -21.25 16.00
CA ARG A 7 7.29 -20.36 14.88
C ARG A 7 6.81 -18.92 15.01
N HIS A 8 5.71 -18.66 15.72
CA HIS A 8 5.12 -17.31 15.77
C HIS A 8 5.46 -16.54 17.05
N LEU A 9 5.83 -17.21 18.14
CA LEU A 9 6.15 -16.56 19.41
C LEU A 9 7.58 -16.82 19.86
N ILE A 10 8.06 -18.07 19.77
CA ILE A 10 9.35 -18.44 20.36
C ILE A 10 10.50 -17.98 19.46
N ASP A 11 10.48 -18.31 18.17
CA ASP A 11 11.56 -17.97 17.24
C ASP A 11 11.82 -16.43 17.16
N PRO A 12 10.80 -15.55 17.02
CA PRO A 12 11.03 -14.10 17.01
C PRO A 12 11.51 -13.55 18.37
N MET A 13 11.04 -14.09 19.51
CA MET A 13 11.58 -13.71 20.82
C MET A 13 13.06 -14.08 20.95
N VAL A 14 13.45 -15.28 20.52
CA VAL A 14 14.86 -15.73 20.62
C VAL A 14 15.77 -14.84 19.78
N ILE A 15 15.36 -14.47 18.56
CA ILE A 15 16.13 -13.53 17.72
C ILE A 15 16.23 -12.17 18.40
N MET A 16 15.13 -11.64 18.94
CA MET A 16 15.11 -10.36 19.65
C MET A 16 16.07 -10.35 20.85
N PHE A 17 16.05 -11.38 21.69
CA PHE A 17 16.97 -11.50 22.83
C PHE A 17 18.42 -11.72 22.37
N GLY A 18 18.64 -12.48 21.30
CA GLY A 18 19.97 -12.67 20.72
C GLY A 18 20.57 -11.36 20.24
N VAL A 19 19.81 -10.56 19.50
CA VAL A 19 20.23 -9.23 19.04
C VAL A 19 20.49 -8.30 20.22
N LEU A 20 19.63 -8.31 21.24
CA LEU A 20 19.80 -7.50 22.46
C LEU A 20 21.13 -7.81 23.16
N ILE A 21 21.44 -9.09 23.35
CA ILE A 21 22.66 -9.52 24.04
C ILE A 21 23.90 -9.11 23.23
N VAL A 22 23.88 -9.33 21.91
CA VAL A 22 25.01 -8.98 21.03
C VAL A 22 25.23 -7.46 21.00
N VAL A 23 24.17 -6.68 20.78
CA VAL A 23 24.26 -5.22 20.70
C VAL A 23 24.63 -4.62 22.05
N GLY A 24 24.00 -5.06 23.14
CA GLY A 24 24.31 -4.62 24.50
C GLY A 24 25.76 -4.93 24.89
N GLY A 25 26.24 -6.14 24.59
CA GLY A 25 27.63 -6.52 24.79
C GLY A 25 28.59 -5.64 23.97
N LEU A 26 28.26 -5.35 22.71
CA LEU A 26 29.07 -4.50 21.86
C LEU A 26 29.17 -3.07 22.40
N ILE A 27 28.06 -2.50 22.88
CA ILE A 27 28.03 -1.16 23.48
C ILE A 27 28.91 -1.11 24.73
N VAL A 28 28.80 -2.11 25.62
CA VAL A 28 29.62 -2.18 26.84
C VAL A 28 31.09 -2.31 26.47
N ILE A 29 31.46 -3.23 25.59
CA ILE A 29 32.86 -3.45 25.18
C ILE A 29 33.45 -2.19 24.54
N VAL A 30 32.73 -1.55 23.63
CA VAL A 30 33.19 -0.32 22.96
C VAL A 30 33.28 0.84 23.95
N GLY A 31 32.28 1.01 24.81
CA GLY A 31 32.28 2.05 25.83
C GLY A 31 33.42 1.90 26.83
N GLU A 32 33.63 0.69 27.35
CA GLU A 32 34.71 0.37 28.27
C GLU A 32 36.07 0.55 27.59
N SER A 33 36.25 0.03 26.36
CA SER A 33 37.48 0.16 25.58
C SER A 33 37.84 1.63 25.34
N LEU A 34 36.87 2.45 24.94
CA LEU A 34 37.09 3.89 24.73
C LEU A 34 37.42 4.61 26.04
N LEU A 35 36.72 4.31 27.14
CA LEU A 35 36.99 4.93 28.44
C LEU A 35 38.40 4.57 28.95
N THR A 36 38.83 3.32 28.82
CA THR A 36 40.18 2.90 29.20
C THR A 36 41.28 3.51 28.33
N LEU A 37 40.98 3.88 27.08
CA LEU A 37 41.96 4.45 26.16
C LEU A 37 42.20 5.94 26.40
N PHE A 38 41.17 6.69 26.83
CA PHE A 38 41.21 8.15 26.91
C PHE A 38 41.46 8.69 28.33
N ASP A 39 40.98 8.04 29.41
CA ASP A 39 41.37 8.41 30.78
C ASP A 39 40.95 7.33 31.82
N PRO A 40 41.87 6.48 32.32
CA PRO A 40 41.54 5.38 33.23
C PRO A 40 41.07 5.84 34.62
N GLU A 41 41.45 7.04 35.07
CA GLU A 41 41.03 7.59 36.37
C GLU A 41 39.58 8.11 36.34
N LEU A 42 39.11 8.68 35.23
CA LEU A 42 37.73 9.14 35.06
C LEU A 42 36.73 7.99 34.81
N ALA A 43 37.23 6.82 34.38
CA ALA A 43 36.39 5.65 34.11
C ALA A 43 35.73 5.10 35.38
N GLN A 44 36.41 5.12 36.53
CA GLN A 44 35.84 4.60 37.78
C GLN A 44 34.78 5.54 38.39
N GLU A 45 34.90 6.86 38.19
CA GLU A 45 33.98 7.84 38.79
C GLU A 45 32.70 8.05 37.94
N ASN A 46 32.78 7.88 36.62
CA ASN A 46 31.68 8.23 35.71
C ASN A 46 30.73 7.06 35.35
N VAL A 47 31.15 5.81 35.50
CA VAL A 47 30.32 4.63 35.14
C VAL A 47 29.11 4.47 36.08
N GLY A 48 29.15 5.06 37.28
CA GLY A 48 28.02 5.08 38.22
C GLY A 48 26.95 6.13 37.93
N ARG A 49 27.13 7.03 36.94
CA ARG A 49 26.18 8.13 36.71
C ARG A 49 24.85 7.59 36.19
N LEU A 50 23.79 7.87 36.94
CA LEU A 50 22.42 7.42 36.68
C LEU A 50 21.91 7.86 35.28
N GLU A 51 22.39 9.00 34.80
CA GLU A 51 22.13 9.53 33.46
C GLU A 51 22.60 8.59 32.33
N LEU A 52 23.75 7.92 32.53
CA LEU A 52 24.33 7.01 31.54
C LEU A 52 23.50 5.72 31.45
N TRP A 53 23.07 5.20 32.59
CA TRP A 53 22.17 4.03 32.67
C TRP A 53 20.81 4.32 32.06
N PHE A 54 20.28 5.54 32.26
CA PHE A 54 19.04 5.96 31.63
C PHE A 54 19.18 6.05 30.10
N ALA A 55 20.26 6.68 29.61
CA ALA A 55 20.53 6.77 28.18
C ALA A 55 20.70 5.39 27.52
N LEU A 56 21.44 4.48 28.18
CA LEU A 56 21.61 3.10 27.74
C LEU A 56 20.27 2.35 27.71
N GLY A 57 19.46 2.48 28.78
CA GLY A 57 18.15 1.86 28.86
C GLY A 57 17.20 2.35 27.76
N LEU A 58 17.19 3.66 27.48
CA LEU A 58 16.38 4.26 26.41
C LEU A 58 16.84 3.79 25.03
N ALA A 59 18.15 3.72 24.79
CA ALA A 59 18.71 3.22 23.54
C ALA A 59 18.32 1.75 23.31
N LEU A 60 18.47 0.90 24.33
CA LEU A 60 18.04 -0.50 24.27
C LEU A 60 16.54 -0.63 24.01
N PHE A 61 15.73 0.21 24.66
CA PHE A 61 14.27 0.24 24.44
C PHE A 61 13.92 0.57 22.99
N ILE A 62 14.54 1.61 22.40
CA ILE A 62 14.28 2.00 21.01
C ILE A 62 14.70 0.90 20.04
N ILE A 63 15.86 0.27 20.27
CA ILE A 63 16.37 -0.83 19.43
C ILE A 63 15.44 -2.05 19.52
N LEU A 64 15.03 -2.43 20.74
CA LEU A 64 14.07 -3.52 20.96
C LEU A 64 12.73 -3.25 20.30
N PHE A 65 12.19 -2.05 20.49
CA PHE A 65 10.91 -1.65 19.92
C PHE A 65 10.96 -1.62 18.39
N GLY A 66 12.03 -1.07 17.80
CA GLY A 66 12.26 -1.09 16.37
C GLY A 66 12.47 -2.50 15.81
N GLY A 67 13.25 -3.34 16.49
CA GLY A 67 13.45 -4.74 16.12
C GLY A 67 12.18 -5.58 16.20
N PHE A 68 11.37 -5.37 17.23
CA PHE A 68 10.05 -6.00 17.35
C PHE A 68 9.13 -5.55 16.22
N LEU A 69 9.09 -4.25 15.90
CA LEU A 69 8.32 -3.74 14.77
C LEU A 69 8.79 -4.28 13.41
N ALA A 70 10.09 -4.55 13.26
CA ALA A 70 10.68 -5.07 12.02
C ALA A 70 10.55 -6.59 11.84
N THR A 71 10.56 -7.36 12.93
CA THR A 71 10.47 -8.84 12.90
C THR A 71 9.06 -9.39 13.08
N ARG A 72 8.08 -8.51 13.27
CA ARG A 72 6.68 -8.93 13.40
C ARG A 72 6.16 -9.55 12.09
N PRO A 73 5.26 -10.54 12.19
CA PRO A 73 4.53 -11.03 11.03
C PRO A 73 3.64 -9.92 10.46
N GLN A 74 3.69 -9.73 9.14
CA GLN A 74 2.80 -8.82 8.42
C GLN A 74 1.34 -9.19 8.70
N GLY A 75 0.52 -8.20 9.09
CA GLY A 75 -0.91 -8.35 9.41
C GLY A 75 -1.27 -8.42 10.90
N SER A 76 -0.31 -8.33 11.83
CA SER A 76 -0.55 -8.49 13.27
C SER A 76 -1.09 -7.24 14.00
N LEU A 77 -1.00 -6.04 13.41
CA LEU A 77 -1.41 -4.78 14.06
C LEU A 77 -2.85 -4.32 13.71
N GLY A 78 -3.66 -5.17 13.08
CA GLY A 78 -5.05 -4.86 12.75
C GLY A 78 -5.18 -3.58 11.91
N PRO A 79 -5.86 -2.51 12.37
CA PRO A 79 -6.09 -1.30 11.57
C PRO A 79 -4.81 -0.53 11.19
N LEU A 80 -3.71 -0.69 11.94
CA LEU A 80 -2.41 -0.08 11.64
C LEU A 80 -1.61 -0.87 10.59
N ASP A 81 -2.02 -2.10 10.30
CA ASP A 81 -1.40 -2.99 9.32
C ASP A 81 -2.21 -3.12 8.04
N ARG A 82 -3.27 -2.31 7.91
CA ARG A 82 -3.97 -2.20 6.62
C ARG A 82 -2.94 -1.79 5.60
N GLU A 83 -2.75 -2.68 4.64
CA GLU A 83 -2.03 -2.44 3.41
C GLU A 83 -2.71 -1.23 2.75
N VAL A 84 -2.21 -0.03 3.06
CA VAL A 84 -2.51 1.14 2.26
C VAL A 84 -1.76 0.85 0.98
N VAL A 85 -2.47 0.26 0.03
CA VAL A 85 -1.98 0.12 -1.34
C VAL A 85 -1.88 1.55 -1.86
N ILE A 86 -0.72 2.16 -1.61
CA ILE A 86 -0.31 3.40 -2.23
C ILE A 86 0.33 2.92 -3.53
N GLY A 87 -0.34 3.15 -4.65
CA GLY A 87 0.24 2.90 -5.98
C GLY A 87 1.70 3.35 -6.00
N HIS A 88 2.62 2.42 -6.18
CA HIS A 88 4.05 2.71 -6.12
C HIS A 88 4.45 3.41 -7.40
N ARG A 89 4.49 4.74 -7.36
CA ARG A 89 5.16 5.54 -8.37
C ARG A 89 6.52 6.03 -7.83
N PRO A 90 7.64 5.61 -8.43
CA PRO A 90 8.94 6.21 -8.16
C PRO A 90 8.87 7.74 -8.25
N PHE A 91 9.46 8.42 -7.27
CA PHE A 91 9.46 9.90 -7.22
C PHE A 91 10.04 10.56 -8.49
N PHE A 92 10.89 9.82 -9.22
CA PHE A 92 11.58 10.29 -10.42
C PHE A 92 10.93 9.83 -11.73
N ASP A 93 9.74 9.22 -11.69
CA ASP A 93 9.05 8.84 -12.92
C ASP A 93 8.56 10.08 -13.66
N PRO A 94 8.91 10.23 -14.96
CA PRO A 94 8.50 11.39 -15.75
C PRO A 94 6.98 11.57 -15.69
N PRO A 95 6.46 12.81 -15.57
CA PRO A 95 5.03 13.07 -15.46
C PRO A 95 4.29 12.36 -16.60
N LEU A 96 3.13 11.79 -16.27
CA LEU A 96 2.34 11.09 -17.28
C LEU A 96 2.06 12.05 -18.44
N PRO A 97 2.17 11.60 -19.69
CA PRO A 97 1.93 12.45 -20.83
C PRO A 97 0.52 13.03 -20.74
N PRO A 98 0.34 14.33 -21.03
CA PRO A 98 -0.98 14.95 -21.01
C PRO A 98 -1.92 14.20 -21.97
N VAL A 99 -3.21 14.18 -21.64
CA VAL A 99 -4.21 13.52 -22.49
C VAL A 99 -4.18 14.15 -23.88
N ASP A 100 -3.98 13.31 -24.89
CA ASP A 100 -3.95 13.74 -26.29
C ASP A 100 -5.27 14.45 -26.64
N ALA A 101 -5.16 15.65 -27.20
CA ALA A 101 -6.32 16.43 -27.65
C ALA A 101 -7.15 15.66 -28.70
N ALA A 102 -6.49 14.79 -29.48
CA ALA A 102 -7.17 13.92 -30.45
C ALA A 102 -8.15 12.94 -29.79
N ALA A 103 -7.98 12.63 -28.50
CA ALA A 103 -8.91 11.78 -27.76
C ALA A 103 -10.29 12.44 -27.63
N ARG A 104 -10.41 13.77 -27.71
CA ARG A 104 -11.70 14.51 -27.67
C ARG A 104 -12.25 14.85 -29.03
N ASN A 105 -11.82 14.15 -30.08
CA ASN A 105 -12.31 14.38 -31.43
C ASN A 105 -13.77 13.91 -31.58
N GLY A 106 -14.60 14.82 -32.11
CA GLY A 106 -15.98 14.55 -32.46
C GLY A 106 -17.02 15.13 -31.49
N PRO A 107 -18.32 14.91 -31.79
CA PRO A 107 -19.40 15.31 -30.90
C PRO A 107 -19.37 14.47 -29.63
N ALA A 108 -19.77 15.09 -28.52
CA ALA A 108 -19.97 14.38 -27.27
C ALA A 108 -21.13 13.38 -27.44
N GLY A 109 -20.86 12.13 -27.10
CA GLY A 109 -21.85 11.06 -26.98
C GLY A 109 -22.32 10.89 -25.54
N THR A 110 -22.95 9.76 -25.30
CA THR A 110 -23.54 9.35 -24.02
C THR A 110 -22.90 8.06 -23.52
N VAL A 111 -23.16 7.71 -22.26
CA VAL A 111 -22.73 6.42 -21.69
C VAL A 111 -23.32 5.21 -22.43
N ALA A 112 -24.42 5.38 -23.17
CA ALA A 112 -25.00 4.31 -23.99
C ALA A 112 -24.16 4.00 -25.24
N ASP A 113 -23.29 4.93 -25.66
CA ASP A 113 -22.41 4.75 -26.81
C ASP A 113 -21.11 4.00 -26.46
N LEU A 114 -20.87 3.75 -25.17
CA LEU A 114 -19.75 2.95 -24.70
C LEU A 114 -19.86 1.51 -25.22
N ALA A 115 -18.74 1.00 -25.71
CA ALA A 115 -18.63 -0.37 -26.17
C ALA A 115 -17.22 -0.92 -25.85
N GLU A 116 -17.04 -2.20 -26.10
CA GLU A 116 -15.74 -2.87 -25.99
C GLU A 116 -14.70 -2.19 -26.89
N GLY A 117 -13.46 -2.13 -26.41
CA GLY A 117 -12.34 -1.51 -27.12
C GLY A 117 -12.23 0.02 -26.96
N TYR A 118 -13.16 0.67 -26.26
CA TYR A 118 -12.99 2.08 -25.88
C TYR A 118 -11.79 2.25 -24.94
N VAL A 119 -11.13 3.40 -25.03
CA VAL A 119 -10.06 3.78 -24.09
C VAL A 119 -10.62 4.74 -23.05
N LEU A 120 -10.46 4.37 -21.79
CA LEU A 120 -10.84 5.17 -20.63
C LEU A 120 -9.67 6.06 -20.25
N TYR A 121 -9.92 7.36 -20.21
CA TYR A 121 -8.96 8.40 -19.82
C TYR A 121 -9.31 8.94 -18.45
N ALA A 122 -8.36 8.91 -17.54
CA ALA A 122 -8.40 9.68 -16.31
C ALA A 122 -7.81 11.08 -16.55
N ARG A 123 -7.85 11.95 -15.54
CA ARG A 123 -7.28 13.31 -15.63
C ARG A 123 -5.81 13.35 -16.03
N ASN A 124 -5.07 12.28 -15.72
CA ASN A 124 -3.63 12.16 -15.92
C ASN A 124 -3.23 11.32 -17.14
N GLY A 125 -4.16 10.81 -17.95
CA GLY A 125 -3.82 10.02 -19.14
C GLY A 125 -4.76 8.85 -19.43
N ALA A 126 -4.37 8.02 -20.39
CA ALA A 126 -5.05 6.77 -20.67
C ALA A 126 -4.88 5.81 -19.48
N LEU A 127 -6.01 5.37 -18.91
CA LEU A 127 -6.07 4.55 -17.72
C LEU A 127 -6.28 3.07 -18.06
N ALA A 128 -7.26 2.78 -18.91
CA ALA A 128 -7.72 1.42 -19.14
C ALA A 128 -8.41 1.26 -20.50
N ARG A 129 -8.54 0.02 -20.98
CA ARG A 129 -9.31 -0.33 -22.17
C ARG A 129 -10.56 -1.11 -21.76
N VAL A 130 -11.72 -0.72 -22.27
CA VAL A 130 -12.99 -1.42 -22.00
C VAL A 130 -12.94 -2.82 -22.60
N ILE A 131 -13.11 -3.83 -21.76
CA ILE A 131 -13.26 -5.24 -22.18
C ILE A 131 -14.74 -5.60 -22.29
N GLY A 132 -15.59 -5.08 -21.40
CA GLY A 132 -17.01 -5.40 -21.38
C GLY A 132 -17.82 -4.43 -20.53
N LEU A 133 -19.14 -4.47 -20.71
CA LEU A 133 -20.11 -3.74 -19.90
C LEU A 133 -20.99 -4.74 -19.16
N VAL A 134 -21.17 -4.51 -17.87
CA VAL A 134 -21.92 -5.40 -17.00
C VAL A 134 -23.10 -4.63 -16.40
N PRO A 135 -24.32 -5.22 -16.36
CA PRO A 135 -25.48 -4.55 -15.82
C PRO A 135 -25.31 -4.16 -14.35
N GLY A 136 -26.03 -3.11 -13.98
CA GLY A 136 -25.99 -2.52 -12.64
C GLY A 136 -26.38 -3.49 -11.53
N ALA A 137 -25.82 -3.23 -10.35
CA ALA A 137 -26.14 -3.94 -9.11
C ALA A 137 -26.28 -2.94 -7.96
N GLU A 138 -26.90 -3.39 -6.87
CA GLU A 138 -26.89 -2.65 -5.62
C GLU A 138 -25.69 -3.08 -4.78
N GLU A 139 -24.84 -2.13 -4.39
CA GLU A 139 -23.68 -2.36 -3.53
C GLU A 139 -23.69 -1.39 -2.36
N PHE A 140 -23.50 -1.92 -1.14
CA PHE A 140 -23.39 -1.11 0.08
C PHE A 140 -24.55 -0.09 0.23
N GLY A 141 -25.76 -0.46 -0.21
CA GLY A 141 -26.95 0.40 -0.18
C GLY A 141 -27.00 1.51 -1.24
N ARG A 142 -26.09 1.48 -2.23
CA ARG A 142 -26.12 2.35 -3.40
C ARG A 142 -26.43 1.55 -4.66
N ARG A 143 -27.31 2.09 -5.49
CA ARG A 143 -27.69 1.48 -6.76
C ARG A 143 -26.82 2.05 -7.87
N PHE A 144 -26.09 1.17 -8.55
CA PHE A 144 -25.31 1.51 -9.74
C PHE A 144 -26.08 1.07 -10.98
N SER A 145 -26.00 1.87 -12.05
CA SER A 145 -26.62 1.60 -13.35
C SER A 145 -25.88 0.51 -14.13
N GLY A 146 -24.57 0.38 -13.91
CA GLY A 146 -23.72 -0.60 -14.55
C GLY A 146 -22.26 -0.43 -14.17
N PHE A 147 -21.47 -1.44 -14.52
CA PHE A 147 -20.02 -1.45 -14.35
C PHE A 147 -19.35 -1.67 -15.69
N ILE A 148 -18.28 -0.92 -15.92
CA ILE A 148 -17.35 -1.11 -17.01
C ILE A 148 -16.26 -2.04 -16.50
N TYR A 149 -16.16 -3.22 -17.12
CA TYR A 149 -15.03 -4.11 -16.92
C TYR A 149 -13.93 -3.72 -17.90
N ALA A 150 -12.78 -3.31 -17.37
CA ALA A 150 -11.71 -2.72 -18.15
C ALA A 150 -10.35 -3.32 -17.77
N GLN A 151 -9.44 -3.36 -18.74
CA GLN A 151 -8.05 -3.76 -18.56
C GLN A 151 -7.19 -2.53 -18.31
N GLY A 152 -6.43 -2.49 -17.22
CA GLY A 152 -5.49 -1.40 -16.96
C GLY A 152 -4.44 -1.25 -18.06
N LEU A 153 -4.03 -0.01 -18.32
CA LEU A 153 -2.92 0.37 -19.19
C LEU A 153 -1.83 1.06 -18.37
N HIS A 154 -0.59 1.01 -18.84
CA HIS A 154 0.54 1.80 -18.31
C HIS A 154 0.77 1.68 -16.79
N GLY A 155 0.61 0.48 -16.22
CA GLY A 155 0.85 0.21 -14.80
C GLY A 155 -0.38 0.37 -13.90
N ALA A 156 -1.55 0.67 -14.47
CA ALA A 156 -2.81 0.47 -13.77
C ALA A 156 -3.10 -1.03 -13.55
N SER A 157 -3.96 -1.35 -12.57
CA SER A 157 -4.33 -2.73 -12.26
C SER A 157 -4.87 -3.47 -13.48
N ASP A 158 -4.48 -4.75 -13.65
CA ASP A 158 -4.86 -5.57 -14.81
C ASP A 158 -6.39 -5.67 -14.98
N GLU A 159 -7.13 -5.63 -13.88
CA GLU A 159 -8.58 -5.66 -13.86
C GLU A 159 -9.16 -4.46 -13.12
N LEU A 160 -10.05 -3.73 -13.78
CA LEU A 160 -10.74 -2.58 -13.24
C LEU A 160 -12.26 -2.70 -13.44
N TRP A 161 -12.99 -2.38 -12.38
CA TRP A 161 -14.44 -2.40 -12.29
C TRP A 161 -14.92 -0.98 -12.01
N ILE A 162 -15.24 -0.25 -13.08
CA ILE A 162 -15.49 1.18 -13.01
C ILE A 162 -16.99 1.43 -13.15
N PRO A 163 -17.65 2.09 -12.18
CA PRO A 163 -19.08 2.39 -12.30
C PRO A 163 -19.34 3.34 -13.46
N LEU A 164 -20.44 3.14 -14.20
CA LEU A 164 -20.82 4.02 -15.31
C LEU A 164 -20.98 5.48 -14.88
N GLU A 165 -21.33 5.71 -13.62
CA GLU A 165 -21.47 7.02 -13.00
C GLU A 165 -20.14 7.79 -12.89
N ALA A 166 -19.00 7.10 -12.96
CA ALA A 166 -17.69 7.74 -12.97
C ALA A 166 -17.34 8.35 -14.33
N VAL A 167 -18.11 8.04 -15.39
CA VAL A 167 -17.89 8.57 -16.74
C VAL A 167 -18.47 9.98 -16.85
N MET A 168 -17.61 10.95 -17.20
CA MET A 168 -18.03 12.34 -17.42
C MET A 168 -18.39 12.64 -18.87
N ALA A 169 -17.65 12.06 -19.81
CA ALA A 169 -17.81 12.36 -21.23
C ALA A 169 -17.42 11.15 -22.07
N VAL A 170 -18.13 10.93 -23.17
CA VAL A 170 -17.87 9.87 -24.14
C VAL A 170 -17.71 10.52 -25.50
N TYR A 171 -16.73 10.08 -26.28
CA TYR A 171 -16.50 10.54 -27.65
C TYR A 171 -16.49 9.32 -28.57
N PRO A 172 -17.63 9.00 -29.22
CA PRO A 172 -17.76 7.77 -29.99
C PRO A 172 -16.83 7.69 -31.21
N GLN A 173 -16.53 8.84 -31.83
CA GLN A 173 -15.69 8.91 -33.03
C GLN A 173 -14.24 8.51 -32.73
N SER A 174 -13.68 8.97 -31.61
CA SER A 174 -12.34 8.62 -31.15
C SER A 174 -12.31 7.36 -30.29
N ARG A 175 -13.46 6.75 -30.00
CA ARG A 175 -13.63 5.61 -29.08
C ARG A 175 -12.99 5.87 -27.72
N SER A 176 -13.19 7.07 -27.19
CA SER A 176 -12.66 7.47 -25.89
C SER A 176 -13.77 7.78 -24.91
N ALA A 177 -13.50 7.56 -23.62
CA ALA A 177 -14.35 8.04 -22.55
C ALA A 177 -13.49 8.60 -21.42
N PHE A 178 -13.99 9.63 -20.76
CA PHE A 178 -13.27 10.38 -19.74
C PHE A 178 -13.92 10.16 -18.38
N LEU A 179 -13.09 9.88 -17.39
CA LEU A 179 -13.50 9.61 -16.03
C LEU A 179 -13.31 10.84 -15.14
N ALA A 180 -14.15 10.96 -14.11
CA ALA A 180 -14.11 12.02 -13.10
C ALA A 180 -13.01 11.85 -12.04
N VAL A 181 -11.97 11.06 -12.32
CA VAL A 181 -10.95 10.66 -11.33
C VAL A 181 -9.54 10.90 -11.84
N LYS A 182 -8.57 10.93 -10.93
CA LYS A 182 -7.16 10.76 -11.29
C LYS A 182 -6.83 9.27 -11.35
N GLY A 183 -5.93 8.88 -12.26
CA GLY A 183 -5.65 7.46 -12.51
C GLY A 183 -5.00 6.73 -11.34
N ASP A 184 -4.32 7.45 -10.46
CA ASP A 184 -3.74 6.96 -9.20
C ASP A 184 -4.77 6.78 -8.07
N GLU A 185 -6.00 7.25 -8.25
CA GLU A 185 -7.07 7.14 -7.25
C GLU A 185 -7.94 5.87 -7.43
N THR A 186 -7.69 5.06 -8.47
CA THR A 186 -8.54 3.88 -8.78
C THR A 186 -8.59 2.85 -7.65
N GLU A 187 -7.49 2.67 -6.92
CA GLU A 187 -7.40 1.80 -5.75
C GLU A 187 -8.14 2.37 -4.55
N HIS A 188 -8.11 3.70 -4.38
CA HIS A 188 -8.87 4.38 -3.33
C HIS A 188 -10.37 4.17 -3.48
N PHE A 189 -10.86 4.14 -4.72
CA PHE A 189 -12.26 3.83 -5.02
C PHE A 189 -12.58 2.33 -5.02
N GLY A 190 -11.57 1.46 -4.82
CA GLY A 190 -11.75 0.01 -4.78
C GLY A 190 -12.08 -0.61 -6.14
N TRP A 191 -11.80 0.08 -7.25
CA TRP A 191 -12.11 -0.40 -8.60
C TRP A 191 -11.25 -1.59 -9.03
N ASN A 192 -10.16 -1.88 -8.31
CA ASN A 192 -9.35 -3.07 -8.49
C ASN A 192 -10.00 -4.35 -7.94
N ARG A 193 -11.21 -4.27 -7.38
CA ARG A 193 -11.95 -5.41 -6.88
C ARG A 193 -13.28 -5.56 -7.61
N PRO A 194 -13.69 -6.79 -7.94
CA PRO A 194 -15.00 -7.01 -8.53
C PRO A 194 -16.11 -6.59 -7.57
N PRO A 195 -17.23 -6.11 -8.13
CA PRO A 195 -18.45 -5.86 -7.37
C PRO A 195 -18.83 -7.10 -6.55
N ALA A 196 -19.36 -6.90 -5.35
CA ALA A 196 -19.86 -7.94 -4.45
C ALA A 196 -20.86 -8.87 -5.15
N SER A 197 -21.66 -8.34 -6.07
CA SER A 197 -22.61 -9.13 -6.90
C SER A 197 -21.91 -10.10 -7.87
N MET A 198 -20.63 -9.89 -8.16
CA MET A 198 -19.83 -10.69 -9.11
C MET A 198 -18.71 -11.47 -8.41
N ARG A 199 -18.51 -11.26 -7.10
CA ARG A 199 -17.61 -12.10 -6.31
C ARG A 199 -18.18 -13.51 -6.27
N ARG A 200 -17.45 -14.49 -6.82
CA ARG A 200 -17.76 -15.90 -6.57
C ARG A 200 -17.75 -16.14 -5.06
N THR A 201 -18.85 -16.67 -4.53
CA THR A 201 -18.99 -17.17 -3.16
C THR A 201 -17.82 -18.12 -2.86
N GLY A 202 -16.78 -17.60 -2.22
CA GLY A 202 -15.53 -18.34 -2.00
C GLY A 202 -14.29 -17.48 -1.84
N GLN A 203 -14.30 -16.21 -2.28
CA GLN A 203 -13.25 -15.25 -1.88
C GLN A 203 -13.60 -14.74 -0.46
N PRO A 204 -12.81 -15.08 0.58
CA PRO A 204 -13.08 -14.58 1.92
C PRO A 204 -13.00 -13.06 1.90
N ASP A 205 -14.04 -12.42 2.44
CA ASP A 205 -14.06 -10.98 2.65
C ASP A 205 -13.02 -10.69 3.74
N PRO A 206 -11.94 -9.93 3.49
CA PRO A 206 -10.94 -9.64 4.53
C PRO A 206 -11.48 -8.71 5.63
N LEU A 207 -12.79 -8.45 5.63
CA LEU A 207 -13.52 -7.62 6.58
C LEU A 207 -14.58 -8.42 7.39
N LEU A 208 -14.58 -9.75 7.30
CA LEU A 208 -15.33 -10.67 8.17
C LEU A 208 -14.41 -11.67 8.87
#